data_AF-A0A1H6F1M3-F1
#
_entry.id   AF-A0A1H6F1M3-F1
#
_cell.length_a   1.000
_cell.length_b   1.000
_cell.length_c   1.000
_cell.angle_alpha   90.00
_cell.angle_beta   90.00
_cell.angle_gamma   90.00
#
_symmetry.space_group_name_H-M   'P 1'
#
loop_
_entity.id
_entity.type
_entity.pdbx_description
1 polymer ?
#
loop_
_entity_poly.entity_id
_entity_poly.type
_entity_poly.pdbx_seq_one_letter_code
_entity_poly.pdbx_strand_id
1 'polypeptide(L)'
;MSEGLTARFARRLDTSVIIRTFVRMQATAVEDALRARPDDLASWRTYSDRLLEQGDARGTLIRLEQRLARTRPADRPAVEREIADLVAEHEGGWDDGLPATATVLARRHGFATEVTVPWSDDVRDVVEQVLRGRFVTTLRVTATMAEDEGWEEEWEEEDQETEVRPGRLDVGPLAGLDAGRLTELDLSYLDLGPDGAETLATSLRADRLRTLELRYCRIGDAGLAAFAASPYLGGLRSLHLQRNRVSAEGVRSLHRFPELTELDLRYNRIGEAGAEALVAAPFAGSLKRLWLYDSDVGQGGVRKLAHAANLSPGLRSLWRCV
;
A
#
# COMPACT_ATOMS: atom_id res chain seq x y z
N MET A 1 -62.18 25.03 26.87
CA MET A 1 -61.39 24.22 25.93
C MET A 1 -60.39 25.13 25.23
N SER A 2 -59.12 25.03 25.63
CA SER A 2 -57.88 25.15 24.81
C SER A 2 -56.73 25.76 25.64
N GLU A 3 -56.24 24.99 26.62
CA GLU A 3 -54.81 25.00 26.94
C GLU A 3 -54.10 24.21 25.84
N GLY A 4 -53.03 24.73 25.25
CA GLY A 4 -52.28 23.96 24.25
C GLY A 4 -51.19 24.72 23.49
N LEU A 5 -49.95 24.52 23.94
CA LEU A 5 -48.74 24.40 23.10
C LEU A 5 -48.24 25.62 22.31
N THR A 6 -47.37 26.41 22.95
CA THR A 6 -46.18 26.98 22.27
C THR A 6 -44.97 26.99 23.21
N ALA A 7 -44.41 25.80 23.45
CA ALA A 7 -43.06 25.62 23.96
C ALA A 7 -42.51 24.30 23.42
N ARG A 8 -41.66 24.37 22.36
CA ARG A 8 -40.85 23.29 21.74
C ARG A 8 -40.34 23.84 20.39
N PHE A 9 -39.07 23.98 20.04
CA PHE A 9 -37.90 23.15 20.25
C PHE A 9 -36.63 24.03 20.22
N ALA A 10 -35.93 24.20 21.34
CA ALA A 10 -34.50 24.46 21.34
C ALA A 10 -33.84 23.12 21.68
N ARG A 11 -33.23 22.44 20.69
CA ARG A 11 -32.39 21.25 20.96
C ARG A 11 -31.18 21.73 21.76
N ARG A 12 -31.24 21.63 23.09
CA ARG A 12 -30.04 21.64 23.94
C ARG A 12 -29.29 20.34 23.62
N LEU A 13 -28.30 20.43 22.74
CA LEU A 13 -27.28 19.40 22.64
C LEU A 13 -26.57 19.35 24.00
N ASP A 14 -26.49 18.17 24.59
CA ASP A 14 -25.81 17.94 25.86
C ASP A 14 -24.34 18.37 25.74
N THR A 15 -23.88 19.26 26.63
CA THR A 15 -22.49 19.73 26.68
C THR A 15 -21.50 18.57 26.76
N SER A 16 -21.87 17.46 27.40
CA SER A 16 -21.07 16.21 27.43
C SER A 16 -20.91 15.56 26.05
N VAL A 17 -21.97 15.58 25.24
CA VAL A 17 -21.94 15.08 23.85
C VAL A 17 -21.11 16.00 22.95
N ILE A 18 -21.25 17.32 23.12
CA ILE A 18 -20.46 18.30 22.37
C ILE A 18 -18.97 18.16 22.69
N ILE A 19 -18.61 18.04 23.97
CA ILE A 19 -17.21 17.85 24.40
C ILE A 19 -16.66 16.52 23.88
N ARG A 20 -17.41 15.42 23.99
CA ARG A 20 -16.97 14.11 23.44
C ARG A 20 -16.78 14.15 21.92
N THR A 21 -17.69 14.78 21.19
CA THR A 21 -17.58 14.93 19.72
C THR A 21 -16.39 15.81 19.35
N PHE A 22 -16.16 16.91 20.08
CA PHE A 22 -15.03 17.81 19.86
C PHE A 22 -13.68 17.12 20.14
N VAL A 23 -13.57 16.39 21.25
CA VAL A 23 -12.37 15.60 21.62
C VAL A 23 -12.11 14.47 20.61
N ARG A 24 -13.16 13.90 20.02
CA ARG A 24 -13.05 12.89 18.95
C ARG A 24 -12.58 13.52 17.62
N MET A 25 -13.09 14.69 17.25
CA MET A 25 -12.64 15.43 16.07
C MET A 25 -11.18 15.89 16.17
N GLN A 26 -10.72 16.30 17.35
CA GLN A 26 -9.31 16.64 17.54
C GLN A 26 -8.40 15.41 17.50
N ALA A 27 -8.90 14.23 17.90
CA ALA A 27 -8.17 12.97 17.80
C ALA A 27 -7.84 12.62 16.34
N THR A 28 -8.87 12.67 15.49
CA THR A 28 -8.74 12.35 14.07
C THR A 28 -7.80 13.33 13.37
N ALA A 29 -7.81 14.61 13.75
CA ALA A 29 -6.91 15.61 13.17
C ALA A 29 -5.42 15.34 13.49
N VAL A 30 -5.08 14.93 14.71
CA VAL A 30 -3.69 14.57 15.06
C VAL A 30 -3.27 13.29 14.37
N GLU A 31 -4.14 12.27 14.30
CA GLU A 31 -3.87 11.03 13.58
C GLU A 31 -3.70 11.25 12.08
N ASP A 32 -4.52 12.10 11.45
CA ASP A 32 -4.39 12.49 10.04
C ASP A 32 -3.06 13.23 9.81
N ALA A 33 -2.68 14.14 10.71
CA ALA A 33 -1.40 14.86 10.63
C ALA A 33 -0.21 13.92 10.78
N LEU A 34 -0.28 12.95 11.70
CA LEU A 34 0.74 11.92 11.91
C LEU A 34 0.83 10.95 10.72
N ARG A 35 -0.29 10.61 10.07
CA ARG A 35 -0.26 9.84 8.81
C ARG A 35 0.42 10.62 7.69
N ALA A 36 0.18 11.91 7.58
CA ALA A 36 0.84 12.76 6.57
C ALA A 36 2.32 13.03 6.89
N ARG A 37 2.69 13.09 8.17
CA ARG A 37 4.05 13.37 8.64
C ARG A 37 4.41 12.39 9.78
N PRO A 38 4.75 11.13 9.45
CA PRO A 38 4.97 10.08 10.45
C PRO A 38 6.18 10.32 11.34
N ASP A 39 7.09 11.22 10.95
CA ASP A 39 8.28 11.57 11.72
C ASP A 39 8.12 12.88 12.53
N ASP A 40 6.91 13.46 12.59
CA ASP A 40 6.64 14.65 13.41
C ASP A 40 6.66 14.31 14.90
N LEU A 41 7.83 14.49 15.52
CA LEU A 41 8.05 14.25 16.95
C LEU A 41 7.12 15.09 17.85
N ALA A 42 6.73 16.30 17.43
CA ALA A 42 5.87 17.16 18.24
C ALA A 42 4.44 16.61 18.25
N SER A 43 3.92 16.21 17.09
CA SER A 43 2.62 15.53 17.00
C SER A 43 2.60 14.21 17.77
N TRP A 44 3.67 13.41 17.70
CA TRP A 44 3.77 12.17 18.48
C TRP A 44 3.82 12.44 19.97
N ARG A 45 4.46 13.52 20.43
CA ARG A 45 4.45 13.91 21.84
C ARG A 45 3.03 14.23 22.30
N THR A 46 2.30 15.08 21.58
CA THR A 46 0.90 15.40 21.90
C THR A 46 0.02 14.15 21.90
N TYR A 47 0.22 13.25 20.93
CA TYR A 47 -0.52 12.00 20.87
C TYR A 47 -0.15 11.05 22.02
N SER A 48 1.12 11.01 22.44
CA SER A 48 1.57 10.22 23.59
C SER A 48 0.92 10.66 24.90
N ASP A 49 0.75 11.97 25.10
CA ASP A 49 0.09 12.52 26.30
C ASP A 49 -1.35 12.01 26.40
N ARG A 50 -2.06 12.01 25.26
CA ARG A 50 -3.43 11.48 25.16
C ARG A 50 -3.49 9.97 25.40
N LEU A 51 -2.55 9.19 24.88
CA LEU A 51 -2.51 7.74 25.11
C LEU A 51 -2.31 7.43 26.60
N LEU A 52 -1.46 8.20 27.28
CA LEU A 52 -1.24 8.07 28.72
C LEU A 52 -2.49 8.40 29.54
N GLU A 53 -3.24 9.44 29.16
CA GLU A 53 -4.55 9.75 29.77
C GLU A 53 -5.56 8.60 29.61
N GLN A 54 -5.43 7.80 28.56
CA GLN A 54 -6.27 6.63 28.28
C GLN A 54 -5.74 5.35 28.94
N GLY A 55 -4.59 5.39 29.62
CA GLY A 55 -3.93 4.22 30.19
C GLY A 55 -3.29 3.30 29.13
N ASP A 56 -3.05 3.79 27.93
CA ASP A 56 -2.44 3.02 26.84
C ASP A 56 -0.91 3.09 26.93
N ALA A 57 -0.27 1.93 27.09
CA ALA A 57 1.18 1.78 27.23
C ALA A 57 1.97 2.34 26.05
N ARG A 58 1.36 2.45 24.86
CA ARG A 58 1.99 3.06 23.67
C ARG A 58 2.37 4.51 23.92
N GLY A 59 1.69 5.22 24.81
CA GLY A 59 2.07 6.58 25.22
C GLY A 59 3.44 6.61 25.92
N THR A 60 3.71 5.66 26.82
CA THR A 60 5.02 5.52 27.46
C THR A 60 6.08 5.11 26.44
N LEU A 61 5.75 4.17 25.56
CA LEU A 61 6.65 3.69 24.50
C LEU A 61 7.15 4.84 23.61
N ILE A 62 6.24 5.69 23.11
CA ILE A 62 6.59 6.86 22.30
C ILE A 62 7.59 7.77 23.04
N ARG A 63 7.35 8.03 24.34
CA ARG A 63 8.23 8.88 25.13
C ARG A 63 9.61 8.26 25.33
N LEU A 64 9.68 6.94 25.54
CA LEU A 64 10.94 6.21 25.69
C LEU A 64 11.75 6.21 24.38
N GLU A 65 11.11 5.98 23.24
CA GLU A 65 11.77 6.01 21.93
C GLU A 65 12.29 7.42 21.58
N GLN A 66 11.50 8.46 21.87
CA GLN A 66 11.96 9.85 21.71
C GLN A 66 13.10 10.20 22.67
N ARG A 67 13.11 9.64 23.89
CA ARG A 67 14.22 9.77 24.84
C ARG A 67 15.46 9.09 24.29
N LEU A 68 15.34 7.84 23.83
CA LEU A 68 16.43 7.05 23.25
C LEU A 68 17.17 7.82 22.14
N ALA A 69 16.42 8.47 21.24
CA ALA A 69 16.99 9.28 20.17
C ALA A 69 17.90 10.43 20.65
N ARG A 70 17.69 10.93 21.88
CA ARG A 70 18.46 12.01 22.50
C ARG A 70 19.48 11.51 23.55
N THR A 71 19.43 10.23 23.89
CA THR A 71 20.31 9.60 24.88
C THR A 71 21.71 9.36 24.30
N ARG A 72 22.73 9.63 25.12
CA ARG A 72 24.14 9.38 24.76
C ARG A 72 24.36 7.89 24.50
N PRO A 73 25.23 7.50 23.55
CA PRO A 73 25.44 6.09 23.21
C PRO A 73 25.72 5.17 24.41
N ALA A 74 26.47 5.64 25.41
CA ALA A 74 26.79 4.87 26.61
C ALA A 74 25.57 4.51 27.47
N ASP A 75 24.52 5.35 27.44
CA ASP A 75 23.33 5.20 28.29
C ASP A 75 22.15 4.56 27.53
N ARG A 76 22.27 4.38 26.20
CA ARG A 76 21.22 3.77 25.35
C ARG A 76 20.81 2.37 25.80
N PRO A 77 21.74 1.46 26.19
CA PRO A 77 21.35 0.10 26.60
C PRO A 77 20.42 0.04 27.82
N ALA A 78 20.36 1.09 28.65
CA ALA A 78 19.39 1.16 29.74
C ALA A 78 17.99 1.48 29.21
N VAL A 79 17.89 2.48 28.33
CA VAL A 79 16.61 2.89 27.72
C VAL A 79 16.07 1.80 26.79
N GLU A 80 16.93 1.12 26.05
CA GLU A 80 16.55 -0.01 25.18
C GLU A 80 15.95 -1.17 25.99
N ARG A 81 16.50 -1.46 27.18
CA ARG A 81 15.91 -2.46 28.08
C ARG A 81 14.55 -2.04 28.60
N GLU A 82 14.39 -0.78 29.04
CA GLU A 82 13.06 -0.27 29.45
C GLU A 82 12.02 -0.37 28.32
N ILE A 83 12.43 -0.11 27.07
CA ILE A 83 11.55 -0.29 25.90
C ILE A 83 11.22 -1.77 25.71
N ALA A 84 12.22 -2.64 25.73
CA ALA A 84 12.02 -4.08 25.53
C ALA A 84 11.10 -4.69 26.59
N ASP A 85 11.27 -4.31 27.86
CA ASP A 85 10.44 -4.77 28.97
C ASP A 85 8.98 -4.31 28.78
N LEU A 86 8.76 -3.04 28.42
CA LEU A 86 7.43 -2.48 28.16
C LEU A 86 6.75 -3.17 26.95
N VAL A 87 7.51 -3.45 25.88
CA VAL A 87 6.99 -4.17 24.71
C VAL A 87 6.60 -5.59 25.10
N ALA A 88 7.47 -6.32 25.79
CA ALA A 88 7.21 -7.69 26.21
C ALA A 88 5.98 -7.82 27.12
N GLU A 89 5.73 -6.82 27.96
CA GLU A 89 4.56 -6.80 28.86
C GLU A 89 3.24 -6.53 28.12
N HIS A 90 3.25 -5.69 27.08
CA HIS A 90 2.01 -5.15 26.49
C HIS A 90 1.72 -5.54 25.05
N GLU A 91 2.70 -6.06 24.30
CA GLU A 91 2.54 -6.33 22.86
C GLU A 91 1.39 -7.29 22.57
N GLY A 92 1.16 -8.28 23.45
CA GLY A 92 0.11 -9.28 23.29
C GLY A 92 -1.31 -8.72 23.17
N GLY A 93 -1.57 -7.48 23.62
CA GLY A 93 -2.88 -6.82 23.52
C GLY A 93 -2.94 -5.67 22.52
N TRP A 94 -1.84 -5.32 21.84
CA TRP A 94 -1.85 -4.18 20.90
C TRP A 94 -2.70 -4.41 19.67
N ASP A 95 -2.88 -5.67 19.29
CA ASP A 95 -3.57 -6.10 18.07
C ASP A 95 -4.96 -6.69 18.33
N ASP A 96 -5.51 -6.59 19.54
CA ASP A 96 -6.84 -7.13 19.88
C ASP A 96 -7.98 -6.63 18.97
N GLY A 97 -7.77 -5.51 18.27
CA GLY A 97 -8.70 -4.95 17.29
C GLY A 97 -8.52 -5.45 15.85
N LEU A 98 -7.44 -6.18 15.55
CA LEU A 98 -7.19 -6.76 14.24
C LEU A 98 -7.84 -8.15 14.13
N PRO A 99 -8.23 -8.57 12.91
CA PRO A 99 -8.78 -9.90 12.70
C PRO A 99 -7.70 -10.97 12.93
N ALA A 100 -8.10 -12.14 13.43
CA ALA A 100 -7.16 -13.22 13.79
C ALA A 100 -6.36 -13.76 12.58
N THR A 101 -6.86 -13.56 11.36
CA THR A 101 -6.18 -13.93 10.12
C THR A 101 -5.14 -12.91 9.66
N ALA A 102 -5.17 -11.68 10.20
CA ALA A 102 -4.20 -10.66 9.88
C ALA A 102 -2.88 -10.91 10.62
N THR A 103 -1.77 -10.74 9.90
CA THR A 103 -0.42 -10.76 10.48
C THR A 103 0.20 -9.38 10.35
N VAL A 104 0.72 -8.84 11.46
CA VAL A 104 1.43 -7.56 11.48
C VAL A 104 2.89 -7.79 11.07
N LEU A 105 3.32 -7.17 9.97
CA LEU A 105 4.68 -7.29 9.46
C LEU A 105 5.61 -6.20 9.99
N ALA A 106 5.06 -5.02 10.28
CA ALA A 106 5.80 -3.90 10.82
C ALA A 106 4.95 -3.08 11.78
N ARG A 107 5.63 -2.52 12.79
CA ARG A 107 5.04 -1.61 13.77
C ARG A 107 5.81 -0.29 13.84
N ARG A 108 5.10 0.76 14.25
CA ARG A 108 5.67 2.01 14.73
C ARG A 108 5.01 2.39 16.03
N HIS A 109 5.80 2.59 17.08
CA HIS A 109 5.29 3.00 18.41
C HIS A 109 4.21 2.04 18.96
N GLY A 110 4.34 0.74 18.66
CA GLY A 110 3.36 -0.29 19.04
C GLY A 110 2.08 -0.32 18.20
N PHE A 111 1.94 0.53 17.17
CA PHE A 111 0.85 0.46 16.20
C PHE A 111 1.27 -0.34 14.97
N ALA A 112 0.40 -1.23 14.50
CA ALA A 112 0.57 -1.89 13.20
C ALA A 112 0.57 -0.86 12.08
N THR A 113 1.59 -0.91 11.21
CA THR A 113 1.72 -0.05 10.03
C THR A 113 1.65 -0.83 8.73
N GLU A 114 2.16 -2.06 8.75
CA GLU A 114 2.12 -3.02 7.65
C GLU A 114 1.42 -4.29 8.10
N VAL A 115 0.36 -4.65 7.38
CA VAL A 115 -0.49 -5.80 7.71
C VAL A 115 -0.66 -6.66 6.47
N THR A 116 -0.52 -7.97 6.63
CA THR A 116 -0.86 -8.96 5.60
C THR A 116 -2.11 -9.72 5.99
N VAL A 117 -2.95 -10.00 5.01
CA VAL A 117 -4.20 -10.75 5.16
C VAL A 117 -4.25 -11.84 4.07
N PRO A 118 -4.45 -13.12 4.43
CA PRO A 118 -4.70 -14.15 3.45
C PRO A 118 -6.09 -13.96 2.81
N TRP A 119 -6.19 -14.29 1.53
CA TRP A 119 -7.45 -14.26 0.81
C TRP A 119 -8.44 -15.28 1.39
N SER A 120 -9.67 -14.84 1.66
CA SER A 120 -10.75 -15.67 2.16
C SER A 120 -12.10 -15.20 1.63
N ASP A 121 -13.15 -15.99 1.82
CA ASP A 121 -14.51 -15.61 1.43
C ASP A 121 -14.98 -14.31 2.13
N ASP A 122 -14.51 -14.09 3.37
CA ASP A 122 -14.81 -12.90 4.18
C ASP A 122 -13.76 -11.79 4.02
N VAL A 123 -12.90 -11.82 2.97
CA VAL A 123 -11.76 -10.89 2.81
C VAL A 123 -12.17 -9.43 2.90
N ARG A 124 -13.39 -9.08 2.44
CA ARG A 124 -13.92 -7.73 2.55
C ARG A 124 -14.00 -7.26 3.99
N ASP A 125 -14.65 -8.01 4.85
CA ASP A 125 -14.88 -7.64 6.25
C ASP A 125 -13.55 -7.59 7.02
N VAL A 126 -12.67 -8.54 6.74
CA VAL A 126 -11.31 -8.62 7.29
C VAL A 126 -10.51 -7.37 6.90
N VAL A 127 -10.48 -7.01 5.61
CA VAL A 127 -9.78 -5.82 5.12
C VAL A 127 -10.40 -4.54 5.69
N GLU A 128 -11.72 -4.42 5.73
CA GLU A 128 -12.38 -3.26 6.36
C GLU A 128 -12.01 -3.13 7.85
N GLN A 129 -11.90 -4.25 8.58
CA GLN A 129 -11.45 -4.24 9.96
C GLN A 129 -9.99 -3.79 10.09
N VAL A 130 -9.10 -4.27 9.21
CA VAL A 130 -7.71 -3.81 9.16
C VAL A 130 -7.62 -2.31 8.86
N LEU A 131 -8.42 -1.80 7.92
CA LEU A 131 -8.47 -0.39 7.55
C LEU A 131 -9.05 0.53 8.63
N ARG A 132 -9.80 -0.03 9.61
CA ARG A 132 -10.19 0.69 10.85
C ARG A 132 -9.01 0.91 11.80
N GLY A 133 -7.89 0.22 11.59
CA GLY A 133 -6.63 0.46 12.29
C GLY A 133 -6.18 1.94 12.17
N ARG A 134 -5.60 2.47 13.26
CA ARG A 134 -5.28 3.91 13.34
C ARG A 134 -4.17 4.35 12.38
N PHE A 135 -3.16 3.50 12.21
CA PHE A 135 -1.92 3.81 11.47
C PHE A 135 -1.54 2.75 10.44
N VAL A 136 -2.47 1.89 10.02
CA VAL A 136 -2.21 0.96 8.92
C VAL A 136 -2.10 1.76 7.63
N THR A 137 -0.91 1.73 7.01
CA THR A 137 -0.58 2.46 5.78
C THR A 137 -0.20 1.51 4.65
N THR A 138 0.19 0.27 4.98
CA THR A 138 0.52 -0.77 4.01
C THR A 138 -0.36 -1.99 4.26
N LEU A 139 -1.02 -2.45 3.20
CA LEU A 139 -1.83 -3.67 3.21
C LEU A 139 -1.32 -4.62 2.13
N ARG A 140 -1.05 -5.87 2.51
CA ARG A 140 -0.82 -6.97 1.58
C ARG A 140 -1.98 -7.95 1.66
N VAL A 141 -2.51 -8.35 0.52
CA VAL A 141 -3.47 -9.44 0.42
C VAL A 141 -2.80 -10.60 -0.31
N THR A 142 -2.61 -11.73 0.37
CA THR A 142 -1.91 -12.89 -0.18
C THR A 142 -2.90 -13.95 -0.62
N ALA A 143 -2.68 -14.58 -1.76
CA ALA A 143 -3.42 -15.79 -2.10
C ALA A 143 -3.16 -16.85 -1.02
N THR A 144 -4.21 -17.54 -0.59
CA THR A 144 -4.06 -18.72 0.26
C THR A 144 -3.59 -19.83 -0.67
N MET A 145 -2.29 -20.10 -0.67
CA MET A 145 -1.76 -21.26 -1.38
C MET A 145 -2.39 -22.49 -0.72
N ALA A 146 -3.14 -23.28 -1.50
CA ALA A 146 -3.51 -24.61 -1.06
C ALA A 146 -2.21 -25.40 -0.85
N GLU A 147 -1.84 -25.64 0.40
CA GLU A 147 -0.88 -26.68 0.73
C GLU A 147 -1.54 -28.01 0.36
N ASP A 148 -1.32 -28.50 -0.86
CA ASP A 148 -1.34 -29.93 -1.23
C ASP A 148 -1.24 -30.11 -2.75
N GLU A 149 -0.04 -30.47 -3.23
CA GLU A 149 0.25 -31.75 -3.90
C GLU A 149 1.66 -31.69 -4.52
N GLY A 150 2.40 -32.79 -4.39
CA GLY A 150 3.84 -32.87 -4.57
C GLY A 150 4.36 -32.25 -5.86
N TRP A 151 5.38 -31.41 -5.70
CA TRP A 151 6.30 -31.04 -6.77
C TRP A 151 7.08 -32.30 -7.17
N GLU A 152 6.56 -33.09 -8.09
CA GLU A 152 7.42 -33.94 -8.91
C GLU A 152 8.14 -33.04 -9.92
N GLU A 153 9.45 -32.91 -9.73
CA GLU A 153 10.37 -32.28 -10.65
C GLU A 153 10.39 -33.04 -11.99
N GLU A 154 9.45 -32.75 -12.88
CA GLU A 154 9.63 -33.05 -14.30
C GLU A 154 9.85 -31.75 -15.06
N TRP A 155 11.14 -31.44 -15.21
CA TRP A 155 11.64 -30.51 -16.21
C TRP A 155 11.39 -31.12 -17.59
N GLU A 156 10.30 -30.73 -18.25
CA GLU A 156 10.17 -30.90 -19.70
C GLU A 156 9.97 -29.54 -20.37
N GLU A 157 10.95 -29.23 -21.22
CA GLU A 157 10.96 -28.10 -22.15
C GLU A 157 9.81 -28.27 -23.15
N GLU A 158 8.73 -27.52 -23.03
CA GLU A 158 7.87 -27.13 -24.15
C GLU A 158 6.86 -26.06 -23.71
N ASP A 159 6.59 -25.07 -24.58
CA ASP A 159 5.72 -23.90 -24.38
C ASP A 159 4.25 -24.25 -24.05
N GLN A 160 3.97 -24.76 -22.85
CA GLN A 160 2.62 -24.97 -22.33
C GLN A 160 2.47 -24.42 -20.92
N GLU A 161 1.44 -23.60 -20.77
CA GLU A 161 1.06 -22.88 -19.58
C GLU A 161 0.40 -23.85 -18.57
N THR A 162 1.15 -24.83 -18.06
CA THR A 162 0.69 -25.78 -17.02
C THR A 162 1.28 -25.44 -15.65
N GLU A 163 1.21 -24.17 -15.28
CA GLU A 163 1.34 -23.77 -13.89
C GLU A 163 -0.07 -23.84 -13.30
N VAL A 164 -0.36 -24.88 -12.51
CA VAL A 164 -1.61 -24.98 -11.73
C VAL A 164 -1.61 -23.81 -10.74
N ARG A 165 -2.17 -22.69 -11.20
CA ARG A 165 -2.30 -21.45 -10.45
C ARG A 165 -3.67 -21.44 -9.78
N PRO A 166 -3.81 -20.85 -8.58
CA PRO A 166 -5.13 -20.65 -7.99
C PRO A 166 -6.03 -20.02 -9.05
N GLY A 167 -7.23 -20.58 -9.24
CA GLY A 167 -8.18 -20.09 -10.23
C GLY A 167 -8.40 -18.59 -10.05
N ARG A 168 -8.65 -17.87 -11.16
CA ARG A 168 -8.88 -16.43 -11.21
C ARG A 168 -9.74 -15.99 -10.01
N LEU A 169 -9.17 -15.18 -9.11
CA LEU A 169 -9.90 -14.75 -7.91
C LEU A 169 -10.93 -13.70 -8.30
N ASP A 170 -12.15 -13.86 -7.79
CA ASP A 170 -13.17 -12.82 -7.88
C ASP A 170 -12.81 -11.69 -6.91
N VAL A 171 -12.34 -10.56 -7.46
CA VAL A 171 -12.00 -9.38 -6.66
C VAL A 171 -13.17 -8.44 -6.37
N GLY A 172 -14.39 -8.84 -6.73
CA GLY A 172 -15.62 -8.17 -6.34
C GLY A 172 -15.71 -7.80 -4.84
N PRO A 173 -15.27 -8.64 -3.89
CA PRO A 173 -15.26 -8.31 -2.47
C PRO A 173 -14.40 -7.08 -2.12
N LEU A 174 -13.32 -6.82 -2.87
CA LEU A 174 -12.47 -5.64 -2.68
C LEU A 174 -13.04 -4.37 -3.33
N ALA A 175 -14.10 -4.50 -4.13
CA ALA A 175 -14.71 -3.37 -4.82
C ALA A 175 -15.38 -2.40 -3.85
N GLY A 176 -15.14 -1.11 -4.04
CA GLY A 176 -15.74 -0.03 -3.24
C GLY A 176 -15.10 0.19 -1.88
N LEU A 177 -13.99 -0.49 -1.56
CA LEU A 177 -13.25 -0.26 -0.32
C LEU A 177 -12.67 1.15 -0.26
N ASP A 178 -12.75 1.78 0.92
CA ASP A 178 -12.06 3.04 1.21
C ASP A 178 -10.63 2.78 1.69
N ALA A 179 -9.73 2.68 0.72
CA ALA A 179 -8.29 2.54 0.92
C ALA A 179 -7.57 3.91 0.96
N GLY A 180 -8.29 5.03 1.18
CA GLY A 180 -7.73 6.38 1.12
C GLY A 180 -6.66 6.68 2.19
N ARG A 181 -6.45 5.75 3.13
CA ARG A 181 -5.41 5.79 4.15
C ARG A 181 -4.13 5.07 3.74
N LEU A 182 -4.20 4.16 2.79
CA LEU A 182 -3.06 3.36 2.36
C LEU A 182 -2.12 4.20 1.50
N THR A 183 -0.82 4.03 1.76
CA THR A 183 0.27 4.51 0.91
C THR A 183 0.81 3.38 0.04
N GLU A 184 0.64 2.14 0.47
CA GLU A 184 1.08 0.95 -0.27
C GLU A 184 0.02 -0.15 -0.21
N LEU A 185 -0.20 -0.78 -1.36
CA LEU A 185 -1.14 -1.88 -1.52
C LEU A 185 -0.47 -2.96 -2.37
N ASP A 186 -0.44 -4.17 -1.83
CA ASP A 186 0.09 -5.34 -2.49
C ASP A 186 -1.01 -6.38 -2.73
N LEU A 187 -1.28 -6.59 -4.02
CA LEU A 187 -2.25 -7.55 -4.55
C LEU A 187 -1.54 -8.57 -5.46
N SER A 188 -0.22 -8.72 -5.30
CA SER A 188 0.56 -9.63 -6.13
C SER A 188 0.07 -11.06 -5.98
N TYR A 189 0.13 -11.82 -7.08
CA TYR A 189 -0.27 -13.23 -7.16
C TYR A 189 -1.77 -13.49 -6.95
N LEU A 190 -2.62 -12.46 -6.98
CA LEU A 190 -4.08 -12.62 -6.85
C LEU A 190 -4.83 -12.84 -8.17
N ASP A 191 -4.11 -13.01 -9.29
CA ASP A 191 -4.69 -13.34 -10.59
C ASP A 191 -5.98 -12.58 -10.95
N LEU A 192 -5.90 -11.24 -10.88
CA LEU A 192 -7.05 -10.33 -11.03
C LEU A 192 -7.71 -10.44 -12.41
N GLY A 193 -6.89 -10.64 -13.45
CA GLY A 193 -7.30 -10.48 -14.84
C GLY A 193 -7.71 -9.04 -15.20
N PRO A 194 -8.08 -8.78 -16.46
CA PRO A 194 -8.45 -7.45 -16.93
C PRO A 194 -9.72 -6.91 -16.24
N ASP A 195 -10.78 -7.72 -16.10
CA ASP A 195 -12.04 -7.24 -15.50
C ASP A 195 -11.90 -6.96 -14.00
N GLY A 196 -11.02 -7.71 -13.31
CA GLY A 196 -10.72 -7.47 -11.89
C GLY A 196 -9.94 -6.17 -11.70
N ALA A 197 -8.96 -5.93 -12.57
CA ALA A 197 -8.24 -4.66 -12.61
C ALA A 197 -9.17 -3.48 -12.89
N GLU A 198 -10.11 -3.61 -13.84
CA GLU A 198 -11.11 -2.58 -14.13
C GLU A 198 -12.03 -2.30 -12.93
N THR A 199 -12.51 -3.35 -12.28
CA THR A 199 -13.34 -3.24 -11.07
C THR A 199 -12.60 -2.51 -9.96
N LEU A 200 -11.34 -2.86 -9.70
CA LEU A 200 -10.52 -2.19 -8.69
C LEU A 200 -10.22 -0.74 -9.07
N ALA A 201 -9.83 -0.48 -10.32
CA ALA A 201 -9.50 0.86 -10.80
C ALA A 201 -10.66 1.86 -10.65
N THR A 202 -11.89 1.39 -10.85
CA THR A 202 -13.10 2.23 -10.81
C THR A 202 -13.67 2.41 -9.40
N SER A 203 -13.50 1.42 -8.52
CA SER A 203 -14.19 1.37 -7.23
C SER A 203 -13.30 1.55 -6.00
N LEU A 204 -11.99 1.28 -6.10
CA LEU A 204 -11.06 1.41 -4.98
C LEU A 204 -10.68 2.88 -4.78
N ARG A 205 -11.10 3.46 -3.65
CA ARG A 205 -10.77 4.85 -3.30
C ARG A 205 -9.41 4.87 -2.61
N ALA A 206 -8.36 5.25 -3.33
CA ALA A 206 -6.98 5.16 -2.84
C ALA A 206 -6.12 6.41 -3.20
N ASP A 207 -6.62 7.61 -2.91
CA ASP A 207 -6.01 8.90 -3.30
C ASP A 207 -4.59 9.13 -2.75
N ARG A 208 -4.27 8.49 -1.63
CA ARG A 208 -2.94 8.55 -0.99
C ARG A 208 -1.98 7.46 -1.44
N LEU A 209 -2.43 6.52 -2.28
CA LEU A 209 -1.59 5.41 -2.70
C LEU A 209 -0.38 5.92 -3.50
N ARG A 210 0.80 5.43 -3.14
CA ARG A 210 2.08 5.75 -3.77
C ARG A 210 2.76 4.52 -4.35
N THR A 211 2.55 3.36 -3.74
CA THR A 211 3.07 2.08 -4.21
C THR A 211 1.93 1.13 -4.48
N LEU A 212 1.90 0.54 -5.68
CA LEU A 212 0.96 -0.49 -6.07
C LEU A 212 1.73 -1.70 -6.62
N GLU A 213 1.60 -2.82 -5.93
CA GLU A 213 2.24 -4.09 -6.26
C GLU A 213 1.21 -5.04 -6.90
N LEU A 214 1.40 -5.35 -8.18
CA LEU A 214 0.49 -6.15 -9.00
C LEU A 214 1.22 -7.29 -9.72
N ARG A 215 2.29 -7.84 -9.13
CA ARG A 215 3.11 -8.86 -9.80
C ARG A 215 2.26 -10.11 -10.05
N TYR A 216 2.40 -10.73 -11.22
CA TYR A 216 1.72 -11.97 -11.58
C TYR A 216 0.18 -11.92 -11.53
N CYS A 217 -0.45 -10.77 -11.85
CA CYS A 217 -1.91 -10.60 -11.78
C CYS A 217 -2.66 -10.74 -13.12
N ARG A 218 -1.94 -11.01 -14.22
CA ARG A 218 -2.50 -11.17 -15.59
C ARG A 218 -3.47 -10.03 -16.01
N ILE A 219 -3.21 -8.80 -15.59
CA ILE A 219 -4.13 -7.67 -15.85
C ILE A 219 -4.21 -7.27 -17.33
N GLY A 220 -3.15 -7.55 -18.11
CA GLY A 220 -3.04 -7.17 -19.52
C GLY A 220 -3.09 -5.66 -19.78
N ASP A 221 -3.12 -5.30 -21.06
CA ASP A 221 -3.16 -3.89 -21.49
C ASP A 221 -4.44 -3.17 -21.05
N ALA A 222 -5.58 -3.85 -21.15
CA ALA A 222 -6.88 -3.31 -20.76
C ALA A 222 -6.95 -3.00 -19.26
N GLY A 223 -6.50 -3.93 -18.41
CA GLY A 223 -6.47 -3.71 -16.96
C GLY A 223 -5.52 -2.58 -16.56
N LEU A 224 -4.35 -2.49 -17.19
CA LEU A 224 -3.42 -1.38 -16.97
C LEU A 224 -4.00 -0.04 -17.43
N ALA A 225 -4.69 -0.01 -18.57
CA ALA A 225 -5.39 1.17 -19.06
C ALA A 225 -6.51 1.61 -18.09
N ALA A 226 -7.23 0.66 -17.48
CA ALA A 226 -8.22 0.98 -16.46
C ALA A 226 -7.58 1.62 -15.23
N PHE A 227 -6.49 1.04 -14.69
CA PHE A 227 -5.76 1.66 -13.58
C PHE A 227 -5.24 3.06 -13.92
N ALA A 228 -4.73 3.25 -15.13
CA ALA A 228 -4.27 4.55 -15.64
C ALA A 228 -5.40 5.59 -15.77
N ALA A 229 -6.64 5.15 -15.98
CA ALA A 229 -7.82 6.01 -16.04
C ALA A 229 -8.45 6.28 -14.66
N SER A 230 -7.99 5.61 -13.59
CA SER A 230 -8.53 5.76 -12.25
C SER A 230 -8.33 7.18 -11.71
N PRO A 231 -9.38 7.84 -11.19
CA PRO A 231 -9.25 9.16 -10.58
C PRO A 231 -8.50 9.15 -9.24
N TYR A 232 -8.29 7.97 -8.64
CA TYR A 232 -7.68 7.82 -7.32
C TYR A 232 -6.20 7.47 -7.38
N LEU A 233 -5.71 6.91 -8.50
CA LEU A 233 -4.34 6.38 -8.61
C LEU A 233 -3.35 7.33 -9.29
N GLY A 234 -3.76 8.56 -9.62
CA GLY A 234 -2.89 9.54 -10.30
C GLY A 234 -1.63 9.94 -9.53
N GLY A 235 -1.59 9.70 -8.21
CA GLY A 235 -0.44 10.00 -7.34
C GLY A 235 0.57 8.85 -7.19
N LEU A 236 0.45 7.76 -7.95
CA LEU A 236 1.39 6.63 -7.88
C LEU A 236 2.83 7.04 -8.21
N ARG A 237 3.77 6.51 -7.44
CA ARG A 237 5.22 6.74 -7.54
C ARG A 237 6.02 5.47 -7.77
N SER A 238 5.50 4.34 -7.31
CA SER A 238 6.02 3.01 -7.58
C SER A 238 4.92 2.10 -8.09
N LEU A 239 5.18 1.42 -9.20
CA LEU A 239 4.25 0.49 -9.81
C LEU A 239 5.00 -0.77 -10.28
N HIS A 240 4.59 -1.92 -9.75
CA HIS A 240 5.21 -3.20 -10.07
C HIS A 240 4.26 -4.08 -10.86
N LEU A 241 4.64 -4.36 -12.11
CA LEU A 241 3.82 -5.05 -13.11
C LEU A 241 4.52 -6.31 -13.63
N GLN A 242 5.46 -6.89 -12.89
CA GLN A 242 6.17 -8.10 -13.31
C GLN A 242 5.19 -9.20 -13.76
N ARG A 243 5.41 -9.75 -14.96
CA ARG A 243 4.61 -10.83 -15.57
C ARG A 243 3.08 -10.57 -15.57
N ASN A 244 2.66 -9.47 -16.20
CA ASN A 244 1.25 -9.10 -16.33
C ASN A 244 0.69 -9.15 -17.76
N ARG A 245 1.49 -9.64 -18.73
CA ARG A 245 1.13 -9.66 -20.16
C ARG A 245 0.85 -8.25 -20.71
N VAL A 246 1.63 -7.27 -20.26
CA VAL A 246 1.57 -5.88 -20.74
C VAL A 246 2.40 -5.74 -22.01
N SER A 247 1.81 -5.26 -23.10
CA SER A 247 2.50 -4.99 -24.35
C SER A 247 2.94 -3.53 -24.45
N ALA A 248 3.50 -3.14 -25.60
CA ALA A 248 3.77 -1.73 -25.92
C ALA A 248 2.52 -0.85 -25.81
N GLU A 249 1.32 -1.39 -26.04
CA GLU A 249 0.07 -0.65 -25.90
C GLU A 249 -0.22 -0.30 -24.43
N GLY A 250 -0.18 -1.27 -23.51
CA GLY A 250 -0.38 -0.99 -22.10
C GLY A 250 0.67 -0.04 -21.51
N VAL A 251 1.92 -0.11 -21.98
CA VAL A 251 2.96 0.86 -21.59
C VAL A 251 2.57 2.30 -21.95
N ARG A 252 1.86 2.54 -23.07
CA ARG A 252 1.38 3.89 -23.42
C ARG A 252 0.37 4.41 -22.39
N SER A 253 -0.43 3.53 -21.79
CA SER A 253 -1.37 3.93 -20.73
C SER A 253 -0.66 4.48 -19.50
N LEU A 254 0.58 4.05 -19.21
CA LEU A 254 1.37 4.56 -18.08
C LEU A 254 1.61 6.07 -18.14
N HIS A 255 1.45 6.72 -19.29
CA HIS A 255 1.63 8.18 -19.43
C HIS A 255 0.69 8.98 -18.51
N ARG A 256 -0.37 8.36 -17.98
CA ARG A 256 -1.30 8.95 -17.00
C ARG A 256 -0.79 8.94 -15.56
N PHE A 257 0.38 8.35 -15.29
CA PHE A 257 1.03 8.39 -13.98
C PHE A 257 2.27 9.31 -14.01
N PRO A 258 2.10 10.64 -13.98
CA PRO A 258 3.20 11.59 -14.17
C PRO A 258 4.22 11.59 -13.01
N GLU A 259 3.84 11.07 -11.84
CA GLU A 259 4.70 11.03 -10.65
C GLU A 259 5.53 9.74 -10.50
N LEU A 260 5.50 8.81 -11.48
CA LEU A 260 6.27 7.58 -11.37
C LEU A 260 7.77 7.84 -11.25
N THR A 261 8.37 7.20 -10.25
CA THR A 261 9.81 7.18 -10.00
C THR A 261 10.38 5.77 -10.04
N GLU A 262 9.52 4.76 -9.92
CA GLU A 262 9.88 3.35 -9.86
C GLU A 262 8.89 2.54 -10.68
N LEU A 263 9.42 1.69 -11.56
CA LEU A 263 8.60 0.89 -12.46
C LEU A 263 9.25 -0.47 -12.70
N ASP A 264 8.51 -1.54 -12.44
CA ASP A 264 8.92 -2.90 -12.77
C ASP A 264 8.03 -3.47 -13.88
N LEU A 265 8.63 -3.75 -15.03
CA LEU A 265 7.98 -4.30 -16.21
C LEU A 265 8.59 -5.65 -16.64
N ARG A 266 9.40 -6.29 -15.80
CA ARG A 266 10.05 -7.57 -16.13
C ARG A 266 9.04 -8.63 -16.57
N TYR A 267 9.42 -9.45 -17.54
CA TYR A 267 8.60 -10.56 -18.07
C TYR A 267 7.27 -10.11 -18.70
N ASN A 268 7.25 -8.95 -19.35
CA ASN A 268 6.08 -8.47 -20.10
C ASN A 268 6.31 -8.47 -21.61
N ARG A 269 7.55 -8.64 -22.10
CA ARG A 269 7.88 -8.66 -23.54
C ARG A 269 7.31 -7.44 -24.30
N ILE A 270 7.52 -6.24 -23.74
CA ILE A 270 7.00 -4.97 -24.27
C ILE A 270 7.57 -4.59 -25.65
N GLY A 271 8.70 -5.16 -26.04
CA GLY A 271 9.39 -4.95 -27.30
C GLY A 271 9.98 -3.54 -27.46
N GLU A 272 10.53 -3.28 -28.65
CA GLU A 272 11.16 -1.98 -28.98
C GLU A 272 10.14 -0.84 -28.91
N ALA A 273 8.91 -1.07 -29.37
CA ALA A 273 7.83 -0.09 -29.31
C ALA A 273 7.45 0.26 -27.86
N GLY A 274 7.55 -0.70 -26.93
CA GLY A 274 7.36 -0.46 -25.51
C GLY A 274 8.48 0.39 -24.91
N ALA A 275 9.73 0.12 -25.26
CA ALA A 275 10.87 0.96 -24.86
C ALA A 275 10.72 2.40 -25.38
N GLU A 276 10.27 2.58 -26.61
CA GLU A 276 9.96 3.90 -27.17
C GLU A 276 8.84 4.62 -26.41
N ALA A 277 7.76 3.91 -26.07
CA ALA A 277 6.68 4.45 -25.25
C ALA A 277 7.16 4.85 -23.85
N LEU A 278 8.03 4.06 -23.21
CA LEU A 278 8.62 4.42 -21.91
C LEU A 278 9.43 5.71 -21.98
N VAL A 279 10.25 5.85 -23.03
CA VAL A 279 11.05 7.05 -23.25
C VAL A 279 10.18 8.26 -23.59
N ALA A 280 9.04 8.08 -24.24
CA ALA A 280 8.10 9.17 -24.52
C ALA A 280 7.27 9.61 -23.29
N ALA A 281 7.25 8.81 -22.22
CA ALA A 281 6.36 9.04 -21.09
C ALA A 281 6.75 10.29 -20.27
N PRO A 282 5.76 11.05 -19.73
CA PRO A 282 6.03 12.25 -18.94
C PRO A 282 6.89 12.00 -17.69
N PHE A 283 6.80 10.80 -17.11
CA PHE A 283 7.54 10.41 -15.91
C PHE A 283 8.98 9.95 -16.19
N ALA A 284 9.39 9.80 -17.46
CA ALA A 284 10.68 9.20 -17.83
C ALA A 284 11.88 9.91 -17.16
N GLY A 285 11.84 11.24 -17.04
CA GLY A 285 12.88 12.03 -16.35
C GLY A 285 12.87 11.93 -14.83
N SER A 286 11.78 11.45 -14.25
CA SER A 286 11.62 11.25 -12.80
C SER A 286 12.01 9.83 -12.36
N LEU A 287 12.19 8.89 -13.31
CA LEU A 287 12.54 7.51 -13.01
C LEU A 287 13.92 7.40 -12.32
N LYS A 288 13.88 6.81 -11.13
CA LYS A 288 15.04 6.42 -10.33
C LYS A 288 15.34 4.93 -10.47
N ARG A 289 14.30 4.10 -10.60
CA ARG A 289 14.41 2.65 -10.75
C ARG A 289 13.53 2.17 -11.89
N LEU A 290 14.12 1.41 -12.80
CA LEU A 290 13.43 0.77 -13.90
C LEU A 290 13.92 -0.67 -13.98
N TRP A 291 13.04 -1.62 -13.66
CA TRP A 291 13.34 -3.04 -13.79
C TRP A 291 12.73 -3.58 -15.07
N LEU A 292 13.59 -4.03 -15.97
CA LEU A 292 13.29 -4.62 -17.27
C LEU A 292 14.45 -5.55 -17.65
N TYR A 293 14.20 -6.64 -18.36
CA TYR A 293 15.26 -7.42 -19.00
C TYR A 293 15.51 -6.95 -20.43
N ASP A 294 16.69 -7.26 -20.97
CA ASP A 294 17.03 -7.03 -22.37
C ASP A 294 16.06 -7.74 -23.32
N SER A 295 15.66 -8.97 -22.97
CA SER A 295 14.67 -9.78 -23.67
C SER A 295 13.26 -9.19 -23.66
N ASP A 296 12.94 -8.31 -22.69
CA ASP A 296 11.63 -7.63 -22.65
C ASP A 296 11.52 -6.55 -23.72
N VAL A 297 12.63 -5.95 -24.17
CA VAL A 297 12.63 -4.79 -25.09
C VAL A 297 13.33 -5.09 -26.43
N GLY A 298 14.15 -6.13 -26.48
CA GLY A 298 15.01 -6.46 -27.61
C GLY A 298 16.17 -5.46 -27.80
N GLN A 299 17.10 -5.80 -28.69
CA GLN A 299 18.31 -5.01 -28.95
C GLN A 299 18.02 -3.57 -29.41
N GLY A 300 16.96 -3.36 -30.20
CA GLY A 300 16.51 -2.03 -30.59
C GLY A 300 16.03 -1.20 -29.39
N GLY A 301 15.27 -1.82 -28.48
CA GLY A 301 14.81 -1.17 -27.26
C GLY A 301 15.95 -0.84 -26.29
N VAL A 302 16.92 -1.74 -26.10
CA VAL A 302 18.14 -1.46 -25.30
C VAL A 302 18.86 -0.22 -25.83
N ARG A 303 19.07 -0.14 -27.15
CA ARG A 303 19.71 1.03 -27.78
C ARG A 303 18.94 2.31 -27.53
N LYS A 304 17.60 2.29 -27.62
CA LYS A 304 16.76 3.46 -27.31
C LYS A 304 16.93 3.89 -25.85
N LEU A 305 16.86 2.97 -24.90
CA LEU A 305 17.02 3.26 -23.47
C LEU A 305 18.43 3.79 -23.14
N ALA A 306 19.47 3.23 -23.74
CA ALA A 306 20.86 3.66 -23.56
C ALA A 306 21.15 5.11 -24.05
N HIS A 307 20.38 5.59 -25.04
CA HIS A 307 20.53 6.91 -25.67
C HIS A 307 19.44 7.91 -25.29
N ALA A 308 18.45 7.52 -24.49
CA ALA A 308 17.33 8.36 -24.09
C ALA A 308 17.78 9.50 -23.16
N ALA A 309 17.98 10.70 -23.72
CA ALA A 309 18.51 11.87 -23.01
C ALA A 309 17.65 12.33 -21.82
N ASN A 310 16.36 11.98 -21.84
CA ASN A 310 15.41 12.28 -20.79
C ASN A 310 15.41 11.25 -19.65
N LEU A 311 16.02 10.06 -19.78
CA LEU A 311 16.23 9.18 -18.63
C LEU A 311 17.35 9.71 -17.73
N SER A 312 17.37 9.33 -16.45
CA SER A 312 18.45 9.71 -15.55
C SER A 312 19.80 9.11 -16.02
N PRO A 313 20.95 9.79 -15.75
CA PRO A 313 22.26 9.28 -16.14
C PRO A 313 22.55 7.87 -15.62
N GLY A 314 22.12 7.55 -14.40
CA GLY A 314 22.28 6.23 -13.80
C GLY A 314 21.58 5.13 -14.60
N LEU A 315 20.32 5.37 -14.99
CA LEU A 315 19.57 4.41 -15.81
C LEU A 315 20.19 4.26 -17.21
N ARG A 316 20.58 5.37 -17.86
CA ARG A 316 21.26 5.29 -19.16
C ARG A 316 22.56 4.47 -19.11
N SER A 317 23.38 4.68 -18.08
CA SER A 317 24.63 3.94 -17.92
C SER A 317 24.38 2.45 -17.73
N LEU A 318 23.35 2.07 -16.97
CA LEU A 318 22.95 0.67 -16.83
C LEU A 318 22.65 0.04 -18.19
N TRP A 319 21.83 0.70 -19.03
CA TRP A 319 21.47 0.20 -20.36
C TRP A 319 22.58 0.25 -21.42
N ARG A 320 23.69 0.94 -21.15
CA ARG A 320 24.89 0.89 -22.01
C ARG A 320 25.80 -0.29 -21.70
N CYS A 321 25.64 -0.89 -20.53
CA CYS A 321 26.47 -2.01 -20.07
C CYS A 321 25.83 -3.38 -20.33
N VAL A 322 24.56 -3.40 -20.76
CA VAL A 322 23.79 -4.59 -21.16
C VAL A 322 23.84 -4.71 -22.68
#